data_AF-A0A2U1XUK6-F1
#
_entry.id   AF-A0A2U1XUK6-F1
#
_cell.length_a   1.000
_cell.length_b   1.000
_cell.length_c   1.000
_cell.angle_alpha   90.00
_cell.angle_beta   90.00
_cell.angle_gamma   90.00
#
_symmetry.space_group_name_H-M   'P 1'
#
loop_
_entity.id
_entity.type
_entity.pdbx_description
1 polymer ?
#
loop_
_entity_poly.entity_id
_entity_poly.type
_entity_poly.pdbx_seq_one_letter_code
_entity_poly.pdbx_strand_id
1 'polypeptide(L)'
;MTPRQALQQRLAALDAHLRAENPNLLPVLPTFRAFDRILAGLGLIDRHESLTTRIPWWPMVAVLGTFSAGKSTFLNGYLGEVLQNTGNQAVDDKFTVICHGPETRKEALPGTALNADPRFPFYRIADEIEKVAAGEGKRIDNYLQLKTLAGTRTKGKIFIDSPGFDADDQRRSVLRLVDHIVELSDLVLVFFDARHPEPGAMQDTLRHLVAKTVNRADARKVCYILNQVDTTAKEDNLEAVFGAWQRAIAQAGLVSGRFYAIYDQRSAVDIEDDGRRARYQARRDHDLAELQTRINEVEVARAYRIIGSIDSLTKEVEGEVLPKLREAMAMWRRRVLIGDAVWGVLLLGLLGTVVQTLGGGFGAFLGWLSESGDSGLPLHLIGTALLLGGLFLAGHFKLRQFFARRIA
;
A
#
# COMPACT_ATOMS: atom_id res chain seq x y z
N MET A 1 -14.76 -6.16 18.63
CA MET A 1 -13.48 -5.51 18.94
C MET A 1 -13.62 -4.03 18.61
N THR A 2 -13.20 -3.11 19.49
CA THR A 2 -13.28 -1.66 19.17
C THR A 2 -12.17 -1.26 18.17
N PRO A 3 -12.35 -0.22 17.35
CA PRO A 3 -11.32 0.24 16.41
C PRO A 3 -9.96 0.52 17.09
N ARG A 4 -10.00 1.10 18.31
CA ARG A 4 -8.83 1.32 19.15
C ARG A 4 -8.10 0.03 19.50
N GLN A 5 -8.82 -1.00 19.94
CA GLN A 5 -8.23 -2.29 20.30
C GLN A 5 -7.64 -2.97 19.07
N ALA A 6 -8.32 -2.90 17.92
CA ALA A 6 -7.84 -3.45 16.66
C ALA A 6 -6.52 -2.79 16.21
N LEU A 7 -6.43 -1.47 16.29
CA LEU A 7 -5.20 -0.74 16.00
C LEU A 7 -4.07 -1.14 16.96
N GLN A 8 -4.34 -1.18 18.27
CA GLN A 8 -3.32 -1.56 19.26
C GLN A 8 -2.77 -2.97 19.03
N GLN A 9 -3.64 -3.93 18.71
CA GLN A 9 -3.22 -5.30 18.39
C GLN A 9 -2.35 -5.33 17.12
N ARG A 10 -2.74 -4.61 16.06
CA ARG A 10 -1.94 -4.52 14.82
C ARG A 10 -0.57 -3.88 15.06
N LEU A 11 -0.51 -2.81 15.83
CA LEU A 11 0.75 -2.13 16.18
C LEU A 11 1.67 -3.02 17.02
N ALA A 12 1.11 -3.79 17.96
CA ALA A 12 1.86 -4.74 18.77
C ALA A 12 2.39 -5.91 17.93
N ALA A 13 1.56 -6.44 17.01
CA ALA A 13 1.98 -7.48 16.07
C ALA A 13 3.10 -6.98 15.15
N LEU A 14 2.96 -5.78 14.58
CA LEU A 14 4.00 -5.16 13.74
C LEU A 14 5.33 -5.03 14.49
N ASP A 15 5.30 -4.52 15.72
CA ASP A 15 6.48 -4.37 16.58
C ASP A 15 7.15 -5.73 16.88
N ALA A 16 6.36 -6.77 17.16
CA ALA A 16 6.86 -8.12 17.38
C ALA A 16 7.51 -8.72 16.12
N HIS A 17 6.85 -8.61 14.96
CA HIS A 17 7.40 -9.11 13.70
C HIS A 17 8.67 -8.36 13.28
N LEU A 18 8.72 -7.04 13.41
CA LEU A 18 9.92 -6.26 13.12
C LEU A 18 11.07 -6.63 14.05
N ARG A 19 10.82 -6.87 15.35
CA ARG A 19 11.86 -7.39 16.27
C ARG A 19 12.41 -8.74 15.84
N ALA A 20 11.53 -9.64 15.43
CA ALA A 20 11.93 -10.98 15.04
C ALA A 20 12.70 -10.96 13.71
N GLU A 21 12.23 -10.20 12.73
CA GLU A 21 12.66 -10.29 11.34
C GLU A 21 13.63 -9.18 10.91
N ASN A 22 13.30 -7.91 11.21
CA ASN A 22 13.98 -6.72 10.68
C ASN A 22 14.22 -5.66 11.79
N PRO A 23 15.10 -5.92 12.77
CA PRO A 23 15.27 -5.05 13.95
C PRO A 23 15.75 -3.64 13.60
N ASN A 24 16.41 -3.47 12.45
CA ASN A 24 16.88 -2.18 11.96
C ASN A 24 15.75 -1.17 11.68
N LEU A 25 14.51 -1.62 11.49
CA LEU A 25 13.35 -0.75 11.24
C LEU A 25 12.64 -0.30 12.53
N LEU A 26 12.93 -0.93 13.67
CA LEU A 26 12.28 -0.60 14.96
C LEU A 26 12.48 0.87 15.38
N PRO A 27 13.68 1.48 15.22
CA PRO A 27 13.88 2.87 15.61
C PRO A 27 13.02 3.87 14.82
N VAL A 28 12.43 3.45 13.69
CA VAL A 28 11.59 4.31 12.84
C VAL A 28 10.14 4.35 13.34
N LEU A 29 9.66 3.31 14.04
CA LEU A 29 8.27 3.25 14.54
C LEU A 29 7.87 4.43 15.44
N PRO A 30 8.70 4.90 16.40
CA PRO A 30 8.37 6.07 17.20
C PRO A 30 8.14 7.33 16.37
N THR A 31 8.90 7.51 15.28
CA THR A 31 8.77 8.65 14.36
C THR A 31 7.43 8.62 13.65
N PHE A 32 7.01 7.48 13.12
CA PHE A 32 5.67 7.32 12.55
C PHE A 32 4.56 7.60 13.58
N ARG A 33 4.69 7.08 14.80
CA ARG A 33 3.70 7.32 15.87
C ARG A 33 3.65 8.79 16.32
N ALA A 34 4.76 9.51 16.24
CA ALA A 34 4.79 10.95 16.49
C ALA A 34 4.06 11.71 15.38
N PHE A 35 4.31 11.33 14.12
CA PHE A 35 3.67 11.94 12.97
C PHE A 35 2.16 11.64 12.92
N ASP A 36 1.73 10.42 13.24
CA ASP A 36 0.30 10.07 13.39
C ASP A 36 -0.42 11.00 14.37
N ARG A 37 0.21 11.34 15.51
CA ARG A 37 -0.37 12.27 16.49
C ARG A 37 -0.53 13.68 15.93
N ILE A 38 0.41 14.14 15.10
CA ILE A 38 0.34 15.44 14.43
C ILE A 38 -0.81 15.42 13.42
N LEU A 39 -0.88 14.40 12.56
CA LEU A 39 -1.94 14.27 11.55
C LEU A 39 -3.33 14.17 12.18
N ALA A 40 -3.48 13.39 13.25
CA ALA A 40 -4.73 13.30 14.00
C ALA A 40 -5.10 14.64 14.69
N GLY A 41 -4.10 15.38 15.18
CA GLY A 41 -4.29 16.73 15.74
C GLY A 41 -4.72 17.76 14.68
N LEU A 42 -4.27 17.59 13.44
CA LEU A 42 -4.70 18.39 12.29
C LEU A 42 -6.03 17.92 11.68
N GLY A 43 -6.59 16.79 12.15
CA GLY A 43 -7.81 16.19 11.61
C GLY A 43 -7.64 15.54 10.23
N LEU A 44 -6.40 15.21 9.83
CA LEU A 44 -6.08 14.60 8.53
C LEU A 44 -6.24 13.07 8.53
N ILE A 45 -6.14 12.45 9.70
CA ILE A 45 -6.43 11.03 9.92
C ILE A 45 -7.30 10.87 11.17
N ASP A 46 -8.04 9.77 11.26
CA ASP A 46 -8.81 9.47 12.46
C ASP A 46 -7.90 9.11 13.66
N ARG A 47 -8.38 9.33 14.89
CA ARG A 47 -7.65 9.01 16.13
C ARG A 47 -7.35 7.52 16.30
N HIS A 48 -8.02 6.66 15.53
CA HIS A 48 -7.82 5.21 15.52
C HIS A 48 -7.26 4.69 14.19
N GLU A 49 -6.65 5.58 13.40
CA GLU A 49 -5.84 5.24 12.24
C GLU A 49 -4.35 5.48 12.50
N SER A 50 -3.50 4.84 11.69
CA SER A 50 -2.05 5.03 11.74
C SER A 50 -1.44 4.80 10.37
N LEU A 51 -0.50 5.66 10.00
CA LEU A 51 0.31 5.51 8.79
C LEU A 51 1.07 4.18 8.78
N THR A 52 1.50 3.69 9.95
CA THR A 52 2.21 2.40 10.04
C THR A 52 1.40 1.23 9.51
N THR A 53 0.06 1.31 9.53
CA THR A 53 -0.82 0.26 8.99
C THR A 53 -1.05 0.37 7.49
N ARG A 54 -0.58 1.46 6.87
CA ARG A 54 -0.69 1.74 5.43
C ARG A 54 0.64 1.57 4.70
N ILE A 55 1.72 1.29 5.42
CA ILE A 55 3.07 1.18 4.86
C ILE A 55 3.45 -0.29 4.70
N PRO A 56 3.93 -0.70 3.50
CA PRO A 56 4.53 -2.00 3.28
C PRO A 56 5.90 -2.09 3.99
N TRP A 57 5.93 -2.70 5.18
CA TRP A 57 7.16 -2.82 5.97
C TRP A 57 8.11 -3.92 5.48
N TRP A 58 7.57 -4.96 4.84
CA TRP A 58 8.36 -6.05 4.28
C TRP A 58 8.53 -5.87 2.77
N PRO A 59 9.74 -6.07 2.24
CA PRO A 59 9.93 -6.17 0.82
C PRO A 59 9.23 -7.40 0.25
N MET A 60 8.74 -7.28 -0.97
CA MET A 60 8.01 -8.32 -1.68
C MET A 60 8.71 -8.66 -3.00
N VAL A 61 8.92 -9.96 -3.20
CA VAL A 61 9.51 -10.54 -4.42
C VAL A 61 8.46 -11.41 -5.08
N ALA A 62 7.93 -10.97 -6.22
CA ALA A 62 6.96 -11.73 -7.00
C ALA A 62 7.67 -12.58 -8.05
N VAL A 63 7.26 -13.84 -8.18
CA VAL A 63 7.72 -14.79 -9.20
C VAL A 63 6.55 -15.09 -10.13
N LEU A 64 6.66 -14.56 -11.35
CA LEU A 64 5.64 -14.59 -12.40
C LEU A 64 6.18 -15.35 -13.61
N GLY A 65 5.32 -15.84 -14.50
CA GLY A 65 5.74 -16.51 -15.72
C GLY A 65 4.77 -17.59 -16.20
N THR A 66 4.98 -18.07 -17.43
CA THR A 66 4.11 -19.07 -18.07
C THR A 66 4.05 -20.38 -17.28
N PHE A 67 3.09 -21.24 -17.62
CA PHE A 67 3.04 -22.60 -17.10
C PHE A 67 4.35 -23.34 -17.39
N SER A 68 4.82 -24.11 -16.40
CA SER A 68 6.02 -24.95 -16.50
C SER A 68 7.36 -24.22 -16.74
N ALA A 69 7.41 -22.88 -16.65
CA ALA A 69 8.65 -22.10 -16.74
C ALA A 69 9.61 -22.28 -15.54
N GLY A 70 9.26 -23.12 -14.56
CA GLY A 70 10.13 -23.47 -13.42
C GLY A 70 10.14 -22.48 -12.26
N LYS A 71 9.08 -21.67 -12.08
CA LYS A 71 8.91 -20.72 -10.97
C LYS A 71 9.04 -21.37 -9.60
N SER A 72 8.22 -22.38 -9.34
CA SER A 72 8.16 -23.10 -8.07
C SER A 72 9.44 -23.91 -7.81
N THR A 73 10.06 -24.46 -8.86
CA THR A 73 11.37 -25.12 -8.78
C THR A 73 12.45 -24.12 -8.35
N PHE A 74 12.49 -22.94 -8.97
CA PHE A 74 13.41 -21.89 -8.59
C PHE A 74 13.20 -21.46 -7.13
N LEU A 75 11.95 -21.24 -6.70
CA LEU A 75 11.64 -20.88 -5.32
C LEU A 75 12.09 -21.96 -4.33
N ASN A 76 11.83 -23.23 -4.60
CA ASN A 76 12.31 -24.32 -3.75
C ASN A 76 13.84 -24.35 -3.66
N GLY A 77 14.53 -24.18 -4.79
CA GLY A 77 16.00 -24.11 -4.85
C GLY A 77 16.57 -22.89 -4.12
N TYR A 78 15.97 -21.71 -4.32
CA TYR A 78 16.38 -20.48 -3.65
C TYR A 78 16.06 -20.54 -2.16
N LEU A 79 14.93 -21.07 -1.73
CA LEU A 79 14.58 -21.14 -0.32
C LEU A 79 15.28 -22.28 0.41
N GLY A 80 15.80 -23.26 -0.34
CA GLY A 80 16.49 -24.44 0.21
C GLY A 80 15.53 -25.50 0.78
N GLU A 81 14.22 -25.38 0.51
CA GLU A 81 13.18 -26.26 1.03
C GLU A 81 12.16 -26.56 -0.07
N VAL A 82 11.67 -27.80 -0.13
CA VAL A 82 10.61 -28.20 -1.09
C VAL A 82 9.26 -27.81 -0.50
N LEU A 83 8.88 -26.55 -0.71
CA LEU A 83 7.62 -25.96 -0.23
C LEU A 83 6.50 -26.06 -1.26
N GLN A 84 6.84 -25.88 -2.53
CA GLN A 84 5.89 -25.98 -3.64
C GLN A 84 5.99 -27.32 -4.32
N ASN A 85 4.86 -27.82 -4.80
CA ASN A 85 4.84 -29.02 -5.61
C ASN A 85 5.36 -28.67 -7.00
N THR A 86 6.29 -29.47 -7.52
CA THR A 86 6.90 -29.25 -8.84
C THR A 86 6.60 -30.46 -9.74
N GLY A 87 6.11 -30.23 -10.95
CA GLY A 87 5.78 -31.31 -11.89
C GLY A 87 5.14 -30.80 -13.18
N ASN A 88 4.92 -31.70 -14.14
CA ASN A 88 4.42 -31.38 -15.49
C ASN A 88 2.88 -31.28 -15.59
N GLN A 89 2.16 -31.55 -14.51
CA GLN A 89 0.71 -31.32 -14.40
C GLN A 89 0.48 -29.95 -13.76
N ALA A 90 -0.57 -29.23 -14.14
CA ALA A 90 -0.89 -27.93 -13.55
C ALA A 90 -1.27 -28.12 -12.06
N VAL A 91 -0.30 -27.97 -11.15
CA VAL A 91 -0.50 -28.28 -9.71
C VAL A 91 -0.99 -27.06 -8.92
N ASP A 92 -0.75 -25.82 -9.38
CA ASP A 92 -1.12 -24.62 -8.62
C ASP A 92 -2.00 -23.67 -9.44
N ASP A 93 -3.25 -23.52 -8.99
CA ASP A 93 -4.26 -22.59 -9.52
C ASP A 93 -4.39 -21.29 -8.69
N LYS A 94 -3.58 -21.17 -7.63
CA LYS A 94 -3.60 -20.05 -6.66
C LYS A 94 -2.24 -19.39 -6.52
N PHE A 95 -2.27 -18.11 -6.15
CA PHE A 95 -1.08 -17.42 -5.68
C PHE A 95 -0.67 -17.97 -4.33
N THR A 96 0.60 -18.38 -4.21
CA THR A 96 1.15 -18.77 -2.92
C THR A 96 2.02 -17.68 -2.35
N VAL A 97 1.60 -17.18 -1.21
CA VAL A 97 2.38 -16.26 -0.41
C VAL A 97 3.28 -17.07 0.51
N ILE A 98 4.57 -16.79 0.49
CA ILE A 98 5.57 -17.45 1.35
C ILE A 98 6.22 -16.37 2.22
N CYS A 99 6.13 -16.53 3.53
CA CYS A 99 6.77 -15.63 4.48
C CYS A 99 7.48 -16.40 5.60
N HIS A 100 8.27 -15.68 6.39
CA HIS A 100 8.93 -16.27 7.54
C HIS A 100 7.90 -16.76 8.58
N GLY A 101 8.17 -17.88 9.22
CA GLY A 101 7.40 -18.31 10.39
C GLY A 101 8.30 -19.00 11.41
N PRO A 102 7.81 -19.20 12.64
CA PRO A 102 8.53 -19.96 13.66
C PRO A 102 8.75 -21.42 13.22
N GLU A 103 7.86 -21.95 12.39
CA GLU A 103 7.89 -23.31 11.87
C GLU A 103 7.68 -23.30 10.36
N THR A 104 8.30 -24.28 9.70
CA THR A 104 8.08 -24.58 8.29
C THR A 104 6.75 -25.33 8.13
N ARG A 105 5.80 -24.73 7.42
CA ARG A 105 4.50 -25.32 7.10
C ARG A 105 4.40 -25.50 5.60
N LYS A 106 4.44 -26.78 5.19
CA LYS A 106 4.27 -27.18 3.78
C LYS A 106 2.80 -27.16 3.37
N GLU A 107 1.91 -27.48 4.31
CA GLU A 107 0.47 -27.33 4.13
C GLU A 107 0.10 -25.85 4.06
N ALA A 108 -0.77 -25.53 3.11
CA ALA A 108 -1.20 -24.17 2.88
C ALA A 108 -2.22 -23.72 3.93
N LEU A 109 -1.95 -22.58 4.55
CA LEU A 109 -2.91 -21.85 5.37
C LEU A 109 -3.90 -21.09 4.46
N PRO A 110 -5.16 -20.92 4.89
CA PRO A 110 -6.15 -20.13 4.15
C PRO A 110 -5.67 -18.71 3.87
N GLY A 111 -6.03 -18.16 2.71
CA GLY A 111 -5.77 -16.77 2.33
C GLY A 111 -6.38 -15.76 3.29
N THR A 112 -7.45 -16.11 4.01
CA THR A 112 -8.01 -15.29 5.10
C THR A 112 -7.01 -15.00 6.22
N ALA A 113 -5.99 -15.85 6.43
CA ALA A 113 -4.92 -15.61 7.40
C ALA A 113 -4.08 -14.37 7.06
N LEU A 114 -3.98 -14.01 5.77
CA LEU A 114 -3.24 -12.83 5.30
C LEU A 114 -3.84 -11.51 5.81
N ASN A 115 -5.16 -11.47 6.03
CA ASN A 115 -5.85 -10.25 6.50
C ASN A 115 -5.50 -9.87 7.95
N ALA A 116 -5.03 -10.84 8.74
CA ALA A 116 -4.71 -10.66 10.15
C ALA A 116 -3.24 -10.30 10.39
N ASP A 117 -2.38 -10.56 9.39
CA ASP A 117 -0.94 -10.44 9.53
C ASP A 117 -0.45 -9.07 9.03
N PRO A 118 0.20 -8.25 9.89
CA PRO A 118 0.62 -6.88 9.56
C PRO A 118 1.71 -6.82 8.49
N ARG A 119 2.36 -7.96 8.18
CA ARG A 119 3.39 -8.05 7.14
C ARG A 119 2.80 -7.94 5.75
N PHE A 120 1.52 -8.25 5.61
CA PHE A 120 0.79 -8.09 4.36
C PHE A 120 0.07 -6.75 4.42
N PRO A 121 0.62 -5.72 3.77
CA PRO A 121 0.04 -4.40 3.70
C PRO A 121 -1.12 -4.41 2.68
N PHE A 122 -2.10 -5.28 2.89
CA PHE A 122 -3.28 -5.33 2.03
C PHE A 122 -4.51 -4.98 2.86
N TYR A 123 -4.65 -3.67 3.09
CA TYR A 123 -5.94 -3.11 2.77
C TYR A 123 -6.20 -3.50 1.31
N ARG A 124 -7.33 -4.19 1.07
CA ARG A 124 -7.96 -4.27 -0.24
C ARG A 124 -7.59 -5.39 -1.20
N ILE A 125 -6.79 -6.43 -0.96
CA ILE A 125 -6.80 -7.53 -1.97
C ILE A 125 -8.21 -8.10 -2.12
N ALA A 126 -8.90 -8.35 -0.99
CA ALA A 126 -10.30 -8.71 -1.01
C ALA A 126 -11.16 -7.64 -1.71
N ASP A 127 -10.92 -6.34 -1.46
CA ASP A 127 -11.70 -5.26 -2.09
C ASP A 127 -11.36 -5.07 -3.59
N GLU A 128 -10.12 -5.31 -4.02
CA GLU A 128 -9.64 -5.26 -5.40
C GLU A 128 -10.24 -6.43 -6.18
N ILE A 129 -10.34 -7.61 -5.56
CA ILE A 129 -11.09 -8.76 -6.08
C ILE A 129 -12.59 -8.40 -6.14
N GLU A 130 -13.15 -7.79 -5.11
CA GLU A 130 -14.56 -7.37 -5.09
C GLU A 130 -14.89 -6.34 -6.20
N LYS A 131 -13.96 -5.43 -6.52
CA LYS A 131 -14.10 -4.45 -7.62
C LYS A 131 -14.16 -5.09 -9.01
N VAL A 132 -13.66 -6.32 -9.20
CA VAL A 132 -13.73 -7.04 -10.49
C VAL A 132 -14.82 -8.08 -10.54
N ALA A 133 -15.09 -8.71 -9.40
CA ALA A 133 -16.05 -9.78 -9.28
C ALA A 133 -16.78 -9.63 -7.94
N ALA A 134 -17.94 -8.98 -7.99
CA ALA A 134 -18.78 -8.77 -6.82
C ALA A 134 -19.13 -10.12 -6.17
N GLY A 135 -18.90 -10.22 -4.86
CA GLY A 135 -19.07 -11.43 -4.06
C GLY A 135 -17.83 -12.34 -3.97
N GLU A 136 -16.79 -12.11 -4.78
CA GLU A 136 -15.56 -12.91 -4.75
C GLU A 136 -14.51 -12.40 -3.76
N GLY A 137 -14.60 -11.16 -3.27
CA GLY A 137 -13.72 -10.67 -2.21
C GLY A 137 -13.83 -11.49 -0.93
N LYS A 138 -15.01 -12.07 -0.68
CA LYS A 138 -15.27 -13.02 0.42
C LYS A 138 -14.71 -14.43 0.17
N ARG A 139 -14.27 -14.73 -1.06
CA ARG A 139 -13.71 -16.01 -1.49
C ARG A 139 -12.21 -15.91 -1.79
N ILE A 140 -11.50 -15.12 -0.99
CA ILE A 140 -10.05 -14.91 -1.15
C ILE A 140 -9.24 -16.21 -1.18
N ASP A 141 -9.71 -17.25 -0.47
CA ASP A 141 -9.09 -18.58 -0.42
C ASP A 141 -9.10 -19.31 -1.77
N ASN A 142 -9.90 -18.85 -2.75
CA ASN A 142 -9.87 -19.37 -4.13
C ASN A 142 -8.71 -18.82 -4.95
N TYR A 143 -8.08 -17.74 -4.49
CA TYR A 143 -7.06 -17.00 -5.23
C TYR A 143 -5.72 -17.01 -4.53
N LEU A 144 -5.71 -17.08 -3.20
CA LEU A 144 -4.54 -16.93 -2.37
C LEU A 144 -4.43 -18.03 -1.34
N GLN A 145 -3.20 -18.43 -1.09
CA GLN A 145 -2.83 -19.32 -0.02
C GLN A 145 -1.52 -18.88 0.64
N LEU A 146 -1.30 -19.26 1.90
CA LEU A 146 -0.13 -18.84 2.68
C LEU A 146 0.67 -20.07 3.11
N LYS A 147 1.99 -20.06 2.90
CA LYS A 147 2.94 -21.01 3.47
C LYS A 147 3.97 -20.28 4.31
N THR A 148 4.39 -20.89 5.41
CA THR A 148 5.41 -20.31 6.28
C THR A 148 6.69 -21.13 6.22
N LEU A 149 7.85 -20.47 6.26
CA LEU A 149 9.14 -21.14 6.26
C LEU A 149 10.01 -20.61 7.41
N ALA A 150 10.54 -21.53 8.21
CA ALA A 150 11.62 -21.21 9.13
C ALA A 150 12.93 -21.22 8.35
N GLY A 151 13.52 -20.05 8.14
CA GLY A 151 14.74 -19.93 7.34
C GLY A 151 15.24 -18.50 7.23
N THR A 152 16.55 -18.36 7.03
CA THR A 152 17.20 -17.04 6.90
C THR A 152 16.84 -16.34 5.59
N ARG A 153 16.65 -17.10 4.50
CA ARG A 153 16.31 -16.54 3.17
C ARG A 153 14.89 -15.96 3.10
N THR A 154 13.96 -16.44 3.93
CA THR A 154 12.61 -15.88 4.07
C THR A 154 12.51 -14.78 5.10
N LYS A 155 13.50 -14.66 5.99
CA LYS A 155 13.47 -13.69 7.07
C LYS A 155 13.44 -12.27 6.51
N GLY A 156 12.44 -11.49 6.92
CA GLY A 156 12.32 -10.10 6.50
C GLY A 156 11.92 -9.91 5.04
N LYS A 157 11.43 -10.95 4.35
CA LYS A 157 10.98 -10.91 2.95
C LYS A 157 9.67 -11.67 2.78
N ILE A 158 8.89 -11.23 1.80
CA ILE A 158 7.71 -11.94 1.33
C ILE A 158 7.98 -12.39 -0.10
N PHE A 159 7.75 -13.67 -0.37
CA PHE A 159 7.77 -14.21 -1.73
C PHE A 159 6.35 -14.51 -2.18
N ILE A 160 6.06 -14.24 -3.45
CA ILE A 160 4.80 -14.62 -4.07
C ILE A 160 5.12 -15.52 -5.25
N ASP A 161 4.59 -16.74 -5.23
CA ASP A 161 4.57 -17.64 -6.39
C ASP A 161 3.22 -17.48 -7.11
N SER A 162 3.25 -17.11 -8.39
CA SER A 162 2.01 -17.01 -9.16
C SER A 162 1.63 -18.34 -9.78
N PRO A 163 0.33 -18.57 -10.06
CA PRO A 163 -0.05 -19.60 -11.01
C PRO A 163 0.60 -19.33 -12.38
N GLY A 164 0.73 -20.37 -13.20
CA GLY A 164 1.15 -20.19 -14.59
C GLY A 164 0.16 -19.32 -15.36
N PHE A 165 0.68 -18.50 -16.26
CA PHE A 165 -0.13 -17.78 -17.24
C PHE A 165 -0.27 -18.64 -18.50
N ASP A 166 -1.52 -18.81 -18.94
CA ASP A 166 -1.85 -19.27 -20.29
C ASP A 166 -2.55 -18.11 -21.02
N ALA A 167 -2.28 -17.97 -22.32
CA ALA A 167 -2.74 -16.86 -23.14
C ALA A 167 -4.28 -16.83 -23.27
N ASP A 168 -4.94 -17.98 -23.16
CA ASP A 168 -6.33 -18.13 -23.58
C ASP A 168 -7.37 -18.17 -22.44
N ASP A 169 -7.00 -18.44 -21.18
CA ASP A 169 -8.01 -18.86 -20.17
C ASP A 169 -7.89 -18.23 -18.77
N GLN A 170 -7.24 -17.08 -18.61
CA GLN A 170 -7.22 -16.41 -17.30
C GLN A 170 -8.48 -15.60 -17.01
N ARG A 171 -9.12 -15.88 -15.87
CA ARG A 171 -10.19 -15.04 -15.31
C ARG A 171 -9.66 -13.62 -15.11
N ARG A 172 -10.41 -12.60 -15.53
CA ARG A 172 -10.08 -11.16 -15.34
C ARG A 172 -9.65 -10.81 -13.90
N SER A 173 -10.12 -11.57 -12.90
CA SER A 173 -9.74 -11.43 -11.49
C SER A 173 -8.27 -11.78 -11.22
N VAL A 174 -7.74 -12.84 -11.83
CA VAL A 174 -6.32 -13.25 -11.70
C VAL A 174 -5.41 -12.17 -12.30
N LEU A 175 -5.74 -11.66 -13.49
CA LEU A 175 -4.95 -10.61 -14.13
C LEU A 175 -4.89 -9.31 -13.31
N ARG A 176 -6.00 -8.88 -12.71
CA ARG A 176 -5.98 -7.70 -11.81
C ARG A 176 -5.19 -7.96 -10.53
N LEU A 177 -5.22 -9.18 -10.02
CA LEU A 177 -4.42 -9.56 -8.86
C LEU A 177 -2.92 -9.53 -9.21
N VAL A 178 -2.53 -9.94 -10.42
CA VAL A 178 -1.16 -9.76 -10.92
C VAL A 178 -0.79 -8.29 -10.97
N ASP A 179 -1.59 -7.45 -11.62
CA ASP A 179 -1.33 -6.01 -11.75
C ASP A 179 -1.08 -5.39 -10.36
N HIS A 180 -1.91 -5.75 -9.38
CA HIS A 180 -1.78 -5.28 -8.00
C HIS A 180 -0.53 -5.83 -7.29
N ILE A 181 -0.23 -7.13 -7.42
CA ILE A 181 0.98 -7.75 -6.85
C ILE A 181 2.23 -7.07 -7.42
N VAL A 182 2.26 -6.80 -8.72
CA VAL A 182 3.36 -6.13 -9.40
C VAL A 182 3.56 -4.70 -8.90
N GLU A 183 2.48 -3.95 -8.65
CA GLU A 183 2.53 -2.61 -8.07
C GLU A 183 3.20 -2.63 -6.69
N LEU A 184 2.82 -3.58 -5.84
CA LEU A 184 3.27 -3.70 -4.45
C LEU A 184 4.68 -4.28 -4.30
N SER A 185 5.13 -5.05 -5.29
CA SER A 185 6.42 -5.74 -5.28
C SER A 185 7.61 -4.78 -5.40
N ASP A 186 8.68 -5.10 -4.68
CA ASP A 186 9.98 -4.43 -4.79
C ASP A 186 10.85 -5.01 -5.89
N LEU A 187 10.59 -6.26 -6.25
CA LEU A 187 11.28 -7.03 -7.30
C LEU A 187 10.28 -8.01 -7.92
N VAL A 188 10.28 -8.07 -9.25
CA VAL A 188 9.42 -8.97 -10.03
C VAL A 188 10.32 -9.82 -10.92
N LEU A 189 10.25 -11.13 -10.74
CA LEU A 189 10.99 -12.12 -11.51
C LEU A 189 10.03 -12.75 -12.52
N VAL A 190 10.25 -12.50 -13.81
CA VAL A 190 9.40 -13.01 -14.88
C VAL A 190 10.11 -14.16 -15.59
N PHE A 191 9.60 -15.37 -15.43
CA PHE A 191 10.16 -16.62 -15.93
C PHE A 191 9.59 -16.98 -17.31
N PHE A 192 10.49 -17.43 -18.18
CA PHE A 192 10.23 -17.94 -19.52
C PHE A 192 10.85 -19.32 -19.68
N ASP A 193 10.25 -20.14 -20.54
CA ASP A 193 10.71 -21.49 -20.85
C ASP A 193 11.54 -21.47 -22.14
N ALA A 194 12.83 -21.86 -22.07
CA ALA A 194 13.72 -21.93 -23.23
C ALA A 194 13.34 -23.02 -24.24
N ARG A 195 12.49 -24.00 -23.87
CA ARG A 195 11.98 -25.04 -24.79
C ARG A 195 10.97 -24.50 -25.80
N HIS A 196 10.24 -23.45 -25.40
CA HIS A 196 9.23 -22.81 -26.22
C HIS A 196 9.53 -21.29 -26.29
N PRO A 197 10.63 -20.89 -26.94
CA PRO A 197 11.01 -19.48 -27.03
C PRO A 197 10.12 -18.69 -28.02
N GLU A 198 9.07 -19.32 -28.57
CA GLU A 198 8.31 -18.76 -29.68
C GLU A 198 7.59 -17.45 -29.34
N PRO A 199 7.70 -16.42 -30.21
CA PRO A 199 7.20 -15.08 -29.93
C PRO A 199 5.68 -14.98 -29.70
N GLY A 200 4.85 -15.86 -30.25
CA GLY A 200 3.39 -15.72 -30.24
C GLY A 200 2.75 -15.86 -28.85
N ALA A 201 2.87 -17.04 -28.24
CA ALA A 201 2.34 -17.31 -26.89
C ALA A 201 3.04 -16.46 -25.80
N MET A 202 4.30 -16.12 -26.05
CA MET A 202 5.08 -15.27 -25.17
C MET A 202 4.67 -13.81 -25.25
N GLN A 203 4.31 -13.28 -26.43
CA GLN A 203 3.90 -11.89 -26.63
C GLN A 203 2.60 -11.54 -25.91
N ASP A 204 1.59 -12.42 -25.92
CA ASP A 204 0.33 -12.12 -25.24
C ASP A 204 0.50 -12.15 -23.73
N THR A 205 1.20 -13.16 -23.20
CA THR A 205 1.58 -13.21 -21.78
C THR A 205 2.44 -11.99 -21.37
N LEU A 206 3.42 -11.59 -22.19
CA LEU A 206 4.26 -10.42 -21.95
C LEU A 206 3.50 -9.09 -22.02
N ARG A 207 2.59 -8.93 -22.99
CA ARG A 207 1.74 -7.75 -23.11
C ARG A 207 0.85 -7.63 -21.88
N HIS A 208 0.29 -8.73 -21.40
CA HIS A 208 -0.58 -8.73 -20.23
C HIS A 208 0.17 -8.50 -18.91
N LEU A 209 1.32 -9.15 -18.70
CA LEU A 209 2.10 -9.02 -17.46
C LEU A 209 2.89 -7.72 -17.37
N VAL A 210 3.26 -7.14 -18.52
CA VAL A 210 4.29 -6.12 -18.54
C VAL A 210 3.91 -4.83 -19.27
N ALA A 211 3.05 -4.83 -20.29
CA ALA A 211 2.73 -3.61 -21.04
C ALA A 211 2.03 -2.52 -20.19
N LYS A 212 1.27 -2.90 -19.16
CA LYS A 212 0.71 -1.96 -18.18
C LYS A 212 1.70 -1.53 -17.09
N THR A 213 2.68 -2.37 -16.81
CA THR A 213 3.71 -2.17 -15.77
C THR A 213 4.80 -1.20 -16.22
N VAL A 214 4.89 -0.88 -17.53
CA VAL A 214 5.88 0.06 -18.09
C VAL A 214 5.52 1.53 -17.83
N ASN A 215 5.26 1.89 -16.57
CA ASN A 215 5.65 3.22 -16.14
C ASN A 215 7.16 3.21 -15.91
N ARG A 216 7.90 4.16 -16.50
CA ARG A 216 9.38 4.21 -16.47
C ARG A 216 9.99 4.12 -15.05
N ALA A 217 9.24 4.47 -14.01
CA ALA A 217 9.65 4.40 -12.61
C ALA A 217 9.81 2.95 -12.10
N ASP A 218 9.01 2.00 -12.61
CA ASP A 218 8.95 0.62 -12.12
C ASP A 218 9.77 -0.37 -12.96
N ALA A 219 10.29 0.03 -14.12
CA ALA A 219 10.98 -0.93 -14.99
C ALA A 219 12.30 -1.48 -14.39
N ARG A 220 12.89 -0.78 -13.42
CA ARG A 220 14.11 -1.24 -12.73
C ARG A 220 13.88 -2.37 -11.73
N LYS A 221 12.64 -2.60 -11.28
CA LYS A 221 12.30 -3.71 -10.39
C LYS A 221 11.96 -5.01 -11.14
N VAL A 222 11.97 -5.02 -12.46
CA VAL A 222 11.63 -6.22 -13.26
C VAL A 222 12.89 -6.91 -13.78
N CYS A 223 13.00 -8.20 -13.50
CA CYS A 223 14.03 -9.10 -14.01
C CYS A 223 13.37 -10.15 -14.90
N TYR A 224 13.91 -10.37 -16.09
CA TYR A 224 13.47 -11.39 -17.04
C TYR A 224 14.42 -12.58 -16.96
N ILE A 225 13.87 -13.77 -16.80
CA ILE A 225 14.62 -15.00 -16.59
C ILE A 225 14.22 -15.99 -17.69
N LEU A 226 15.14 -16.28 -18.60
CA LEU A 226 15.04 -17.43 -19.47
C LEU A 226 15.53 -18.64 -18.69
N ASN A 227 14.61 -19.51 -18.29
CA ASN A 227 14.90 -20.72 -17.53
C ASN A 227 15.01 -21.94 -18.45
N GLN A 228 15.55 -23.03 -17.93
CA GLN A 228 15.73 -24.30 -18.65
C GLN A 228 16.64 -24.18 -19.87
N VAL A 229 17.63 -23.28 -19.81
CA VAL A 229 18.54 -23.03 -20.93
C VAL A 229 19.44 -24.22 -21.26
N ASP A 230 19.61 -25.16 -20.33
CA ASP A 230 20.27 -26.46 -20.55
C ASP A 230 19.66 -27.25 -21.72
N THR A 231 18.40 -27.05 -22.03
CA THR A 231 17.74 -27.69 -23.19
C THR A 231 18.34 -27.27 -24.54
N THR A 232 18.95 -26.09 -24.61
CA THR A 232 19.66 -25.57 -25.79
C THR A 232 21.04 -26.19 -25.97
N ALA A 233 21.53 -26.96 -24.97
CA ALA A 233 22.84 -27.58 -25.01
C ALA A 233 22.96 -28.63 -26.12
N LYS A 234 21.87 -29.30 -26.54
CA LYS A 234 21.94 -30.32 -27.60
C LYS A 234 22.40 -29.73 -28.94
N GLU A 235 21.84 -28.58 -29.31
CA GLU A 235 22.14 -27.86 -30.56
C GLU A 235 23.23 -26.79 -30.39
N ASP A 236 23.69 -26.59 -29.15
CA ASP A 236 24.66 -25.59 -28.75
C ASP A 236 24.32 -24.15 -29.20
N ASN A 237 23.04 -23.78 -29.05
CA ASN A 237 22.47 -22.55 -29.59
C ASN A 237 21.96 -21.55 -28.54
N LEU A 238 22.44 -21.66 -27.29
CA LEU A 238 22.05 -20.79 -26.17
C LEU A 238 22.02 -19.30 -26.54
N GLU A 239 23.12 -18.76 -27.08
CA GLU A 239 23.21 -17.34 -27.39
C GLU A 239 22.24 -16.90 -28.50
N ALA A 240 21.96 -17.79 -29.46
CA ALA A 240 20.98 -17.52 -30.51
C ALA A 240 19.55 -17.48 -29.96
N VAL A 241 19.20 -18.45 -29.10
CA VAL A 241 17.88 -18.53 -28.43
C VAL A 241 17.71 -17.33 -27.49
N PHE A 242 18.70 -17.05 -26.66
CA PHE A 242 18.68 -15.92 -25.72
C PHE A 242 18.57 -14.58 -26.46
N GLY A 243 19.33 -14.38 -27.53
CA GLY A 243 19.26 -13.17 -28.34
C GLY A 243 17.91 -13.00 -29.07
N ALA A 244 17.33 -14.09 -29.58
CA ALA A 244 15.99 -14.06 -30.20
C ALA A 244 14.91 -13.70 -29.17
N TRP A 245 14.97 -14.31 -27.98
CA TRP A 245 14.09 -14.03 -26.87
C TRP A 245 14.18 -12.56 -26.40
N GLN A 246 15.39 -12.03 -26.21
CA GLN A 246 15.60 -10.62 -25.86
C GLN A 246 14.99 -9.66 -26.90
N ARG A 247 15.14 -9.97 -28.20
CA ARG A 247 14.51 -9.18 -29.27
C ARG A 247 12.99 -9.24 -29.21
N ALA A 248 12.41 -10.41 -28.93
CA ALA A 248 10.96 -10.55 -28.78
C ALA A 248 10.41 -9.72 -27.61
N ILE A 249 11.12 -9.72 -26.47
CA ILE A 249 10.78 -8.86 -25.32
C ILE A 249 10.87 -7.37 -25.69
N ALA A 250 11.95 -6.96 -26.35
CA ALA A 250 12.12 -5.58 -26.78
C ALA A 250 11.00 -5.11 -27.75
N GLN A 251 10.59 -5.96 -28.69
CA GLN A 251 9.48 -5.70 -29.61
C GLN A 251 8.13 -5.56 -28.90
N ALA A 252 7.94 -6.23 -27.76
CA ALA A 252 6.75 -6.08 -26.92
C ALA A 252 6.68 -4.75 -26.14
N GLY A 253 7.67 -3.85 -26.33
CA GLY A 253 7.72 -2.53 -25.69
C GLY A 253 8.54 -2.48 -24.40
N LEU A 254 9.28 -3.54 -24.10
CA LEU A 254 10.07 -3.69 -22.88
C LEU A 254 11.52 -3.31 -23.14
N VAL A 255 11.80 -2.01 -22.99
CA VAL A 255 13.09 -1.42 -23.35
C VAL A 255 14.10 -1.46 -22.20
N SER A 256 13.64 -1.69 -20.97
CA SER A 256 14.49 -1.67 -19.77
C SER A 256 14.19 -2.84 -18.83
N GLY A 257 15.24 -3.54 -18.41
CA GLY A 257 15.21 -4.64 -17.45
C GLY A 257 16.52 -5.41 -17.50
N ARG A 258 16.70 -6.34 -16.56
CA ARG A 258 17.84 -7.27 -16.56
C ARG A 258 17.41 -8.64 -17.06
N PHE A 259 18.29 -9.29 -17.81
CA PHE A 259 18.02 -10.57 -18.46
C PHE A 259 18.98 -11.63 -17.91
N TYR A 260 18.44 -12.77 -17.50
CA TYR A 260 19.18 -13.87 -16.90
C TYR A 260 18.90 -15.17 -17.64
N ALA A 261 19.91 -16.01 -17.80
CA ALA A 261 19.84 -17.36 -18.35
C ALA A 261 20.17 -18.35 -17.25
N ILE A 262 19.19 -19.14 -16.79
CA ILE A 262 19.38 -20.10 -15.71
C ILE A 262 18.76 -21.46 -16.05
N TYR A 263 19.13 -22.47 -15.26
CA TYR A 263 18.48 -23.77 -15.21
C TYR A 263 18.72 -24.40 -13.83
N ASP A 264 17.87 -25.32 -13.42
CA ASP A 264 18.07 -26.07 -12.17
C ASP A 264 19.02 -27.24 -12.39
N GLN A 265 20.05 -27.36 -11.57
CA GLN A 265 21.08 -28.40 -11.70
C GLN A 265 20.53 -29.81 -11.39
N ARG A 266 19.47 -29.94 -10.58
CA ARG A 266 18.91 -31.25 -10.20
C ARG A 266 18.00 -31.82 -11.29
N SER A 267 17.39 -30.95 -12.08
CA SER A 267 16.56 -31.32 -13.23
C SER A 267 17.21 -31.04 -14.59
N ALA A 268 18.52 -30.81 -14.62
CA ALA A 268 19.24 -30.47 -15.85
C ALA A 268 19.26 -31.66 -16.83
N VAL A 269 19.14 -31.36 -18.12
CA VAL A 269 19.39 -32.32 -19.20
C VAL A 269 20.86 -32.73 -19.17
N ASP A 270 21.13 -34.00 -19.51
CA ASP A 270 22.50 -34.48 -19.61
C ASP A 270 23.24 -33.81 -20.78
N ILE A 271 24.38 -33.21 -20.46
CA ILE A 271 25.28 -32.57 -21.43
C ILE A 271 26.53 -33.43 -21.49
N GLU A 272 26.65 -34.25 -22.53
CA GLU A 272 27.74 -35.23 -22.68
C GLU A 272 29.12 -34.55 -22.80
N ASP A 273 29.20 -33.42 -23.52
CA ASP A 273 30.44 -32.69 -23.74
C ASP A 273 30.83 -31.84 -22.51
N ASP A 274 31.96 -32.16 -21.88
CA ASP A 274 32.42 -31.50 -20.66
C ASP A 274 32.72 -30.01 -20.86
N GLY A 275 33.23 -29.61 -22.04
CA GLY A 275 33.50 -28.20 -22.35
C GLY A 275 32.21 -27.38 -22.45
N ARG A 276 31.21 -27.92 -23.13
CA ARG A 276 29.85 -27.36 -23.23
C ARG A 276 29.19 -27.31 -21.86
N ARG A 277 29.26 -28.39 -21.09
CA ARG A 277 28.74 -28.45 -19.72
C ARG A 277 29.33 -27.34 -18.86
N ALA A 278 30.65 -27.18 -18.87
CA ALA A 278 31.34 -26.13 -18.12
C ALA A 278 30.90 -24.73 -18.54
N ARG A 279 30.72 -24.46 -19.85
CA ARG A 279 30.24 -23.17 -20.35
C ARG A 279 28.82 -22.86 -19.86
N TYR A 280 27.90 -23.82 -19.94
CA TYR A 280 26.52 -23.64 -19.49
C TYR A 280 26.43 -23.46 -17.97
N GLN A 281 27.21 -24.23 -17.21
CA GLN A 281 27.31 -24.08 -15.75
C GLN A 281 27.85 -22.70 -15.38
N ALA A 282 28.95 -22.25 -16.01
CA ALA A 282 29.52 -20.94 -15.76
C ALA A 282 28.53 -19.80 -16.06
N ARG A 283 27.79 -19.90 -17.18
CA ARG A 283 26.76 -18.91 -17.52
C ARG A 283 25.64 -18.87 -16.48
N ARG A 284 25.11 -20.03 -16.10
CA ARG A 284 24.07 -20.16 -15.08
C ARG A 284 24.55 -19.60 -13.74
N ASP A 285 25.74 -20.00 -13.28
CA ASP A 285 26.23 -19.64 -11.94
C ASP A 285 26.45 -18.14 -11.80
N HIS A 286 26.95 -17.50 -12.86
CA HIS A 286 27.03 -16.04 -12.92
C HIS A 286 25.63 -15.40 -12.81
N ASP A 287 24.71 -15.75 -13.71
CA ASP A 287 23.38 -15.12 -13.78
C ASP A 287 22.57 -15.39 -12.49
N LEU A 288 22.69 -16.60 -11.91
CA LEU A 288 22.04 -16.97 -10.66
C LEU A 288 22.62 -16.22 -9.46
N ALA A 289 23.95 -16.03 -9.40
CA ALA A 289 24.58 -15.26 -8.33
C ALA A 289 24.16 -13.78 -8.35
N GLU A 290 24.07 -13.19 -9.56
CA GLU A 290 23.57 -11.82 -9.71
C GLU A 290 22.10 -11.71 -9.29
N LEU A 291 21.26 -12.66 -9.71
CA LEU A 291 19.85 -12.72 -9.34
C LEU A 291 19.67 -12.85 -7.82
N GLN A 292 20.45 -13.72 -7.16
CA GLN A 292 20.41 -13.85 -5.70
C GLN A 292 20.84 -12.56 -4.99
N THR A 293 21.85 -11.88 -5.50
CA THR A 293 22.29 -10.58 -4.98
C THR A 293 21.16 -9.57 -5.06
N ARG A 294 20.47 -9.49 -6.21
CA ARG A 294 19.30 -8.63 -6.40
C ARG A 294 18.17 -8.92 -5.42
N ILE A 295 17.85 -10.19 -5.18
CA ILE A 295 16.83 -10.59 -4.20
C ILE A 295 17.22 -10.18 -2.79
N ASN A 296 18.51 -10.13 -2.45
CA ASN A 296 18.96 -9.71 -1.12
C ASN A 296 18.94 -8.18 -0.97
N GLU A 297 19.26 -7.42 -2.02
CA GLU A 297 19.28 -5.95 -2.01
C GLU A 297 17.92 -5.31 -1.74
N VAL A 298 16.80 -5.99 -2.05
CA VAL A 298 15.44 -5.45 -1.86
C VAL A 298 15.15 -5.07 -0.41
N GLU A 299 15.73 -5.78 0.56
CA GLU A 299 15.54 -5.53 1.98
C GLU A 299 16.11 -4.16 2.38
N VAL A 300 17.33 -3.90 1.94
CA VAL A 300 18.01 -2.62 2.18
C VAL A 300 17.27 -1.49 1.45
N ALA A 301 16.92 -1.70 0.18
CA ALA A 301 16.19 -0.71 -0.61
C ALA A 301 14.82 -0.37 0.02
N ARG A 302 14.09 -1.36 0.53
CA ARG A 302 12.80 -1.15 1.21
C ARG A 302 12.97 -0.33 2.49
N ALA A 303 14.01 -0.59 3.29
CA ALA A 303 14.28 0.22 4.48
C ALA A 303 14.47 1.71 4.15
N TYR A 304 15.26 2.02 3.12
CA TYR A 304 15.42 3.41 2.65
C TYR A 304 14.12 4.00 2.09
N ARG A 305 13.29 3.22 1.39
CA ARG A 305 11.97 3.68 0.92
C ARG A 305 11.03 4.01 2.08
N ILE A 306 11.01 3.22 3.14
CA ILE A 306 10.19 3.47 4.33
C ILE A 306 10.62 4.79 4.99
N ILE A 307 11.93 5.00 5.16
CA ILE A 307 12.46 6.25 5.72
C ILE A 307 12.17 7.44 4.78
N GLY A 308 12.32 7.25 3.47
CA GLY A 308 11.98 8.28 2.48
C GLY A 308 10.50 8.62 2.45
N SER A 309 9.61 7.67 2.75
CA SER A 309 8.16 7.90 2.76
C SER A 309 7.75 8.89 3.86
N ILE A 310 8.34 8.81 5.05
CA ILE A 310 8.03 9.75 6.13
C ILE A 310 8.57 11.15 5.83
N ASP A 311 9.74 11.26 5.21
CA ASP A 311 10.29 12.54 4.75
C ASP A 311 9.40 13.18 3.67
N SER A 312 8.98 12.39 2.67
CA SER A 312 8.07 12.85 1.62
C SER A 312 6.73 13.31 2.19
N LEU A 313 6.13 12.52 3.08
CA LEU A 313 4.85 12.89 3.72
C LEU A 313 4.99 14.14 4.58
N THR A 314 6.12 14.31 5.27
CA THR A 314 6.38 15.52 6.07
C THR A 314 6.44 16.74 5.17
N LYS A 315 7.18 16.66 4.06
CA LYS A 315 7.29 17.74 3.06
C LYS A 315 5.95 18.08 2.41
N GLU A 316 5.13 17.08 2.09
CA GLU A 316 3.78 17.28 1.54
C GLU A 316 2.87 17.99 2.55
N VAL A 317 2.91 17.56 3.82
CA VAL A 317 2.10 18.18 4.87
C VAL A 317 2.54 19.62 5.12
N GLU A 318 3.85 19.89 5.15
CA GLU A 318 4.38 21.23 5.36
C GLU A 318 4.15 22.16 4.16
N GLY A 319 4.39 21.66 2.94
CA GLY A 319 4.39 22.44 1.71
C GLY A 319 3.01 22.63 1.08
N GLU A 320 2.11 21.67 1.23
CA GLU A 320 0.80 21.72 0.56
C GLU A 320 -0.37 21.78 1.54
N VAL A 321 -0.37 20.92 2.55
CA VAL A 321 -1.54 20.75 3.43
C VAL A 321 -1.64 21.90 4.44
N LEU A 322 -0.54 22.24 5.11
CA LEU A 322 -0.53 23.26 6.16
C LEU A 322 -0.84 24.66 5.63
N PRO A 323 -0.34 25.12 4.46
CA PRO A 323 -0.73 26.40 3.89
C PRO A 323 -2.23 26.45 3.57
N LYS A 324 -2.79 25.41 2.93
CA LYS A 324 -4.22 25.32 2.63
C LYS A 324 -5.07 25.34 3.89
N LEU A 325 -4.67 24.61 4.93
CA LEU A 325 -5.35 24.63 6.24
C LEU A 325 -5.31 26.02 6.88
N ARG A 326 -4.16 26.71 6.84
CA ARG A 326 -4.02 28.08 7.39
C ARG A 326 -4.90 29.07 6.64
N GLU A 327 -4.95 29.00 5.32
CA GLU A 327 -5.81 29.85 4.49
C GLU A 327 -7.30 29.58 4.77
N ALA A 328 -7.70 28.31 4.82
CA ALA A 328 -9.06 27.92 5.18
C ALA A 328 -9.47 28.44 6.58
N MET A 329 -8.58 28.30 7.57
CA MET A 329 -8.79 28.83 8.91
C MET A 329 -8.87 30.36 8.95
N ALA A 330 -8.03 31.06 8.18
CA ALA A 330 -8.05 32.52 8.08
C ALA A 330 -9.35 33.02 7.44
N MET A 331 -9.78 32.39 6.34
CA MET A 331 -11.05 32.68 5.69
C MET A 331 -12.24 32.43 6.64
N TRP A 332 -12.21 31.31 7.37
CA TRP A 332 -13.24 30.98 8.34
C TRP A 332 -13.33 32.03 9.45
N ARG A 333 -12.20 32.37 10.08
CA ARG A 333 -12.13 33.41 11.11
C ARG A 333 -12.66 34.74 10.60
N ARG A 334 -12.24 35.18 9.41
CA ARG A 334 -12.69 36.43 8.81
C ARG A 334 -14.19 36.43 8.56
N ARG A 335 -14.75 35.35 7.99
CA ARG A 335 -16.20 35.25 7.73
C ARG A 335 -17.03 35.18 9.00
N VAL A 336 -16.53 34.48 10.03
CA VAL A 336 -17.18 34.46 11.36
C VAL A 336 -17.17 35.85 11.98
N LEU A 337 -16.05 36.56 11.98
CA LEU A 337 -15.98 37.92 12.53
C LEU A 337 -16.92 38.90 11.81
N ILE A 338 -16.99 38.83 10.48
CA ILE A 338 -17.93 39.64 9.70
C ILE A 338 -19.38 39.25 10.04
N GLY A 339 -19.66 37.94 10.12
CA GLY A 339 -20.99 37.43 10.50
C GLY A 339 -21.39 37.87 11.91
N ASP A 340 -20.49 37.81 12.87
CA ASP A 340 -20.70 38.25 14.25
C ASP A 340 -20.96 39.75 14.32
N ALA A 341 -20.23 40.55 13.54
CA ALA A 341 -20.47 42.00 13.45
C ALA A 341 -21.86 42.29 12.87
N VAL A 342 -22.26 41.63 11.79
CA VAL A 342 -23.60 41.77 11.20
C VAL A 342 -24.67 41.31 12.18
N TRP A 343 -24.49 40.18 12.85
CA TRP A 343 -25.42 39.67 13.85
C TRP A 343 -25.57 40.61 15.05
N GLY A 344 -24.46 41.18 15.53
CA GLY A 344 -24.46 42.19 16.59
C GLY A 344 -25.24 43.45 16.18
N VAL A 345 -25.03 43.95 14.97
CA VAL A 345 -25.79 45.10 14.44
C VAL A 345 -27.29 44.78 14.34
N LEU A 346 -27.66 43.58 13.89
CA LEU A 346 -29.07 43.15 13.82
C LEU A 346 -29.71 43.05 15.21
N LEU A 347 -28.99 42.53 16.21
CA LEU A 347 -29.47 42.48 17.59
C LEU A 347 -29.65 43.88 18.21
N LEU A 348 -28.72 44.80 17.96
CA LEU A 348 -28.84 46.19 18.40
C LEU A 348 -30.01 46.91 17.71
N GLY A 349 -30.22 46.67 16.41
CA GLY A 349 -31.38 47.18 15.69
C GLY A 349 -32.71 46.63 16.22
N LEU A 350 -32.75 45.34 16.54
CA LEU A 350 -33.91 44.70 17.19
C LEU A 350 -34.16 45.30 18.58
N LEU A 351 -33.11 45.51 19.37
CA LEU A 351 -33.25 46.17 20.67
C LEU A 351 -33.78 47.60 20.52
N GLY A 352 -33.24 48.38 19.58
CA GLY A 352 -33.68 49.75 19.31
C GLY A 352 -35.15 49.83 18.89
N THR A 353 -35.62 48.89 18.06
CA THR A 353 -37.04 48.81 17.68
C THR A 353 -37.92 48.45 18.87
N VAL A 354 -37.53 47.48 19.71
CA VAL A 354 -38.24 47.15 20.96
C VAL A 354 -38.35 48.38 21.88
N VAL A 355 -37.24 49.11 22.08
CA VAL A 355 -37.20 50.32 22.89
C VAL A 355 -38.13 51.42 22.36
N GLN A 356 -38.20 51.61 21.04
CA GLN A 356 -39.13 52.56 20.44
C GLN A 356 -40.60 52.12 20.62
N THR A 357 -40.90 50.84 20.44
CA THR A 357 -42.28 50.33 20.54
C THR A 357 -42.84 50.36 21.96
N LEU A 358 -41.99 50.26 22.98
CA LEU A 358 -42.39 50.31 24.40
C LEU A 358 -42.72 51.73 24.89
N GLY A 359 -42.57 52.76 24.05
CA GLY A 359 -43.23 54.06 24.26
C GLY A 359 -42.58 55.03 25.26
N GLY A 360 -41.27 54.90 25.56
CA GLY A 360 -40.54 55.80 26.47
C GLY A 360 -39.23 56.39 25.93
N GLY A 361 -38.81 55.98 24.72
CA GLY A 361 -37.53 56.38 24.13
C GLY A 361 -36.31 55.81 24.86
N PHE A 362 -35.12 56.13 24.37
CA PHE A 362 -33.86 55.58 24.89
C PHE A 362 -33.60 55.94 26.37
N GLY A 363 -34.02 57.14 26.79
CA GLY A 363 -33.86 57.61 28.17
C GLY A 363 -34.67 56.80 29.19
N ALA A 364 -35.94 56.50 28.90
CA ALA A 364 -36.77 55.69 29.80
C ALA A 364 -36.28 54.24 29.87
N PHE A 365 -35.77 53.69 28.77
CA PHE A 365 -35.16 52.37 28.76
C PHE A 365 -33.90 52.28 29.64
N LEU A 366 -33.02 53.29 29.58
CA LEU A 366 -31.88 53.36 30.49
C LEU A 366 -32.31 53.48 31.96
N GLY A 367 -33.35 54.26 32.24
CA GLY A 367 -33.92 54.36 33.59
C GLY A 367 -34.46 53.03 34.10
N TRP A 368 -35.20 52.29 33.27
CA TRP A 368 -35.70 50.94 33.58
C TRP A 368 -34.56 49.93 33.79
N LEU A 369 -33.48 50.03 33.03
CA LEU A 369 -32.29 49.20 33.24
C LEU A 369 -31.58 49.51 34.56
N SER A 370 -31.53 50.78 34.97
CA SER A 370 -30.87 51.20 36.22
C SER A 370 -31.75 51.05 37.47
N GLU A 371 -33.04 50.73 37.30
CA GLU A 371 -33.95 50.46 38.41
C GLU A 371 -33.45 49.24 39.19
N SER A 372 -33.14 49.47 40.46
CA SER A 372 -32.66 48.44 41.38
C SER A 372 -33.82 48.02 42.27
N GLY A 373 -34.07 46.72 42.37
CA GLY A 373 -35.10 46.19 43.28
C GLY A 373 -34.70 46.36 44.75
N ASP A 374 -35.59 45.97 45.68
CA ASP A 374 -35.38 46.10 47.14
C ASP A 374 -34.06 45.52 47.66
N SER A 375 -33.44 44.60 46.93
CA SER A 375 -32.14 43.99 47.24
C SER A 375 -30.92 44.81 46.77
N GLY A 376 -31.12 45.98 46.16
CA GLY A 376 -30.05 46.84 45.61
C GLY A 376 -29.38 46.32 44.34
N LEU A 377 -29.90 45.25 43.73
CA LEU A 377 -29.35 44.66 42.51
C LEU A 377 -30.13 45.14 41.26
N PRO A 378 -29.44 45.54 40.17
CA PRO A 378 -30.08 45.95 38.93
C PRO A 378 -30.50 44.72 38.11
N LEU A 379 -31.56 44.04 38.55
CA LEU A 379 -32.04 42.78 37.96
C LEU A 379 -32.42 42.92 36.47
N HIS A 380 -32.96 44.06 36.06
CA HIS A 380 -33.34 44.33 34.67
C HIS A 380 -32.12 44.45 33.74
N LEU A 381 -31.07 45.12 34.21
CA LEU A 381 -29.79 45.17 33.50
C LEU A 381 -29.17 43.78 33.33
N ILE A 382 -29.13 43.01 34.41
CA ILE A 382 -28.57 41.65 34.40
C ILE A 382 -29.38 40.75 33.46
N GLY A 383 -30.71 40.76 33.55
CA GLY A 383 -31.58 39.97 32.69
C GLY A 383 -31.46 40.32 31.21
N THR A 384 -31.40 41.61 30.89
CA THR A 384 -31.23 42.09 29.51
C THR A 384 -29.85 41.72 28.96
N ALA A 385 -28.79 41.87 29.77
CA ALA A 385 -27.43 41.49 29.39
C ALA A 385 -27.31 39.97 29.15
N LEU A 386 -27.92 39.15 30.01
CA LEU A 386 -27.96 37.69 29.84
C LEU A 386 -28.72 37.28 28.58
N LEU A 387 -29.86 37.90 28.29
CA LEU A 387 -30.66 37.61 27.11
C LEU A 387 -29.91 37.98 25.82
N LEU A 388 -29.38 39.20 25.74
CA LEU A 388 -28.62 39.66 24.56
C LEU A 388 -27.32 38.87 24.39
N GLY A 389 -26.60 38.62 25.49
CA GLY A 389 -25.39 37.79 25.48
C GLY A 389 -25.69 36.35 25.03
N GLY A 390 -26.78 35.76 25.53
CA GLY A 390 -27.23 34.43 25.13
C GLY A 390 -27.62 34.35 23.66
N LEU A 391 -28.39 35.33 23.15
CA LEU A 391 -28.77 35.42 21.73
C LEU A 391 -27.55 35.65 20.83
N PHE A 392 -26.60 36.48 21.26
CA PHE A 392 -25.35 36.70 20.54
C PHE A 392 -24.53 35.41 20.46
N LEU A 393 -24.28 34.74 21.59
CA LEU A 393 -23.54 33.48 21.64
C LEU A 393 -24.21 32.38 20.80
N ALA A 394 -25.53 32.25 20.87
CA ALA A 394 -26.27 31.29 20.06
C ALA A 394 -26.10 31.56 18.55
N GLY A 395 -26.17 32.83 18.14
CA GLY A 395 -25.89 33.23 16.76
C GLY A 395 -24.44 32.97 16.34
N HIS A 396 -23.47 33.32 17.20
CA HIS A 396 -22.05 33.10 16.99
C HIS A 396 -21.74 31.61 16.72
N PHE A 397 -22.26 30.69 17.56
CA PHE A 397 -22.04 29.26 17.34
C PHE A 397 -22.70 28.74 16.06
N LYS A 398 -23.90 29.24 15.70
CA LYS A 398 -24.55 28.91 14.42
C LYS A 398 -23.75 29.41 13.22
N LEU A 399 -23.23 30.64 13.27
CA LEU A 399 -22.40 31.23 12.22
C LEU A 399 -21.07 30.48 12.07
N ARG A 400 -20.41 30.12 13.18
CA ARG A 400 -19.20 29.28 13.16
C ARG A 400 -19.45 27.97 12.43
N GLN A 401 -20.54 27.28 12.76
CA GLN A 401 -20.87 25.99 12.14
C GLN A 401 -21.25 26.17 10.65
N PHE A 402 -22.02 27.21 10.32
CA PHE A 402 -22.41 27.52 8.96
C PHE A 402 -21.20 27.76 8.05
N PHE A 403 -20.29 28.64 8.47
CA PHE A 403 -19.10 28.94 7.67
C PHE A 403 -18.09 27.80 7.64
N ALA A 404 -18.00 26.98 8.71
CA ALA A 404 -17.15 25.79 8.69
C ALA A 404 -17.58 24.81 7.58
N ARG A 405 -18.89 24.54 7.45
CA ARG A 405 -19.44 23.64 6.41
C ARG A 405 -19.33 24.16 4.97
N ARG A 406 -19.05 25.46 4.79
CA ARG A 406 -18.90 26.11 3.47
C ARG A 406 -17.44 26.23 3.02
N ILE A 407 -16.50 26.00 3.92
CA ILE A 407 -15.06 26.08 3.67
C ILE A 407 -14.44 24.68 3.61
N ALA A 408 -14.96 23.75 4.42
CA ALA A 408 -14.81 22.32 4.18
C ALA A 408 -15.53 21.93 2.88
#